data_AF-A0AA39P8Y2-F1
#
_entry.id   AF-A0AA39P8Y2-F1
#
_cell.length_a   1.000
_cell.length_b   1.000
_cell.length_c   1.000
_cell.angle_alpha   90.00
_cell.angle_beta   90.00
_cell.angle_gamma   90.00
#
_symmetry.space_group_name_H-M   'P 1'
#
loop_
_entity.id
_entity.type
_entity.pdbx_description
1 polymer ?
#
loop_
_entity_poly.entity_id
_entity_poly.type
_entity_poly.pdbx_seq_one_letter_code
_entity_poly.pdbx_strand_id
1 'polypeptide(L)'
;MHQELTHMDRITQLQDEIQQLLTIMSNSIAYLTTRANFLQYDPDEVFEANKKELVTDLMAKAKQVEYLIQSLPQPEEEEEQAKRLQQLEEEMTVANTEYIAALKRTKNLHSQVADLLRTMLSEHDIDVG
;
A
#
# COMPACT_ATOMS: atom_id res chain seq x y z
N MET A 1 10.31 4.22 5.11
CA MET A 1 8.91 4.24 5.58
C MET A 1 7.87 3.80 4.55
N HIS A 2 7.70 4.45 3.38
CA HIS A 2 6.64 4.03 2.43
C HIS A 2 6.79 2.59 1.92
N GLN A 3 8.03 2.15 1.65
CA GLN A 3 8.32 0.78 1.23
C GLN A 3 7.92 -0.25 2.30
N GLU A 4 8.28 -0.04 3.57
CA GLU A 4 7.95 -0.94 4.69
C GLU A 4 6.46 -1.04 4.99
N LEU A 5 5.74 0.09 4.93
CA LEU A 5 4.27 0.09 5.02
C LEU A 5 3.64 -0.68 3.87
N THR A 6 4.14 -0.53 2.63
CA THR A 6 3.71 -1.39 1.50
C THR A 6 4.15 -2.84 1.65
N HIS A 7 5.20 -3.16 2.41
CA HIS A 7 5.66 -4.53 2.65
C HIS A 7 4.76 -5.26 3.65
N MET A 8 4.39 -4.62 4.77
CA MET A 8 3.38 -5.17 5.69
C MET A 8 2.03 -5.39 4.99
N ASP A 9 1.67 -4.47 4.10
CA ASP A 9 0.45 -4.59 3.28
C ASP A 9 0.53 -5.82 2.35
N ARG A 10 1.66 -6.06 1.67
CA ARG A 10 1.83 -7.24 0.79
C ARG A 10 1.84 -8.57 1.53
N ILE A 11 2.45 -8.65 2.71
CA ILE A 11 2.44 -9.87 3.52
C ILE A 11 1.01 -10.17 4.00
N THR A 12 0.29 -9.14 4.45
CA THR A 12 -1.13 -9.25 4.84
C THR A 12 -1.99 -9.70 3.66
N GLN A 13 -1.80 -9.09 2.48
CA GLN A 13 -2.48 -9.48 1.24
C GLN A 13 -2.20 -10.94 0.85
N LEU A 14 -0.95 -11.38 0.95
CA LEU A 14 -0.60 -12.78 0.68
C LEU A 14 -1.30 -13.73 1.65
N GLN A 15 -1.35 -13.39 2.94
CA GLN A 15 -2.06 -14.17 3.93
C GLN A 15 -3.56 -14.29 3.60
N ASP A 16 -4.20 -13.18 3.24
CA ASP A 16 -5.62 -13.15 2.86
C ASP A 16 -5.90 -13.97 1.60
N GLU A 17 -5.03 -13.88 0.58
CA GLU A 17 -5.19 -14.65 -0.66
C GLU A 17 -4.98 -16.15 -0.45
N ILE A 18 -4.03 -16.56 0.40
CA ILE A 18 -3.86 -17.96 0.79
C ILE A 18 -5.11 -18.46 1.52
N GLN A 19 -5.66 -17.67 2.45
CA GLN A 19 -6.87 -18.04 3.18
C GLN A 19 -8.08 -18.17 2.24
N GLN A 20 -8.22 -17.27 1.27
CA GLN A 20 -9.26 -17.36 0.24
C GLN A 20 -9.08 -18.59 -0.65
N LEU A 21 -7.85 -18.90 -1.05
CA LEU A 21 -7.55 -20.11 -1.84
C LEU A 21 -7.97 -21.37 -1.09
N LEU A 22 -7.62 -21.49 0.19
CA LEU A 22 -8.02 -22.62 1.04
C LEU A 22 -9.54 -22.71 1.20
N THR A 23 -10.22 -21.57 1.34
CA THR A 23 -11.68 -21.51 1.43
C THR A 23 -12.34 -22.02 0.16
N ILE A 24 -11.84 -21.59 -1.00
CA ILE A 24 -12.35 -22.03 -2.31
C ILE A 24 -12.08 -23.52 -2.52
N MET A 25 -10.91 -24.02 -2.15
CA MET A 25 -10.62 -25.45 -2.21
C MET A 25 -11.59 -26.27 -1.35
N SER A 26 -11.80 -25.85 -0.10
CA SER A 26 -12.73 -26.52 0.82
C SER A 26 -14.16 -26.53 0.28
N ASN A 27 -14.65 -25.38 -0.20
CA ASN A 27 -15.99 -25.26 -0.77
C ASN A 27 -16.14 -26.06 -2.06
N SER A 28 -15.10 -26.11 -2.91
CA SER A 28 -15.07 -26.90 -4.13
C SER A 28 -15.17 -28.39 -3.82
N ILE A 29 -14.39 -28.88 -2.85
CA ILE A 29 -14.43 -30.28 -2.40
C ILE A 29 -15.82 -30.60 -1.81
N ALA A 30 -16.37 -29.72 -0.98
CA ALA A 30 -17.70 -29.90 -0.41
C ALA A 30 -18.77 -29.96 -1.50
N TYR A 31 -18.72 -29.06 -2.48
CA TYR A 31 -19.63 -29.03 -3.63
C TYR A 31 -19.55 -30.32 -4.46
N LEU A 32 -18.34 -30.75 -4.81
CA LEU A 32 -18.10 -31.97 -5.57
C LEU A 32 -18.58 -33.20 -4.80
N THR A 33 -18.28 -33.28 -3.50
CA THR A 33 -18.63 -34.42 -2.66
C THR A 33 -20.14 -34.50 -2.43
N THR A 34 -20.81 -33.37 -2.20
CA THR A 34 -22.27 -33.33 -1.96
C THR A 34 -23.04 -33.67 -3.22
N ARG A 35 -22.55 -33.27 -4.40
CA ARG A 35 -23.19 -33.58 -5.69
C ARG A 35 -22.84 -34.97 -6.22
N ALA A 36 -21.60 -35.44 -6.04
CA ALA A 36 -21.19 -36.79 -6.41
C ALA A 36 -21.80 -37.86 -5.50
N ASN A 37 -22.02 -37.57 -4.21
CA ASN A 37 -22.64 -38.47 -3.24
C ASN A 37 -24.18 -38.30 -3.10
N PHE A 38 -24.91 -38.17 -4.21
CA PHE A 38 -26.34 -38.55 -4.28
C PHE A 38 -27.42 -37.61 -3.68
N LEU A 39 -27.32 -36.27 -3.74
CA LEU A 39 -28.44 -35.41 -3.26
C LEU A 39 -29.12 -34.46 -4.27
N GLN A 40 -28.48 -34.04 -5.37
CA GLN A 40 -29.14 -33.19 -6.39
C GLN A 40 -28.52 -33.41 -7.78
N TYR A 41 -29.36 -33.82 -8.74
CA TYR A 41 -29.02 -33.93 -10.17
C TYR A 41 -29.17 -32.54 -10.81
N ASP A 42 -28.07 -31.80 -10.93
CA ASP A 42 -27.99 -30.84 -12.03
C ASP A 42 -27.83 -31.63 -13.33
N PRO A 43 -28.27 -31.11 -14.49
CA PRO A 43 -27.95 -31.71 -15.77
C PRO A 43 -26.43 -31.89 -15.90
N ASP A 44 -25.97 -33.04 -16.43
CA ASP A 44 -24.54 -33.39 -16.51
C ASP A 44 -23.71 -32.26 -17.15
N GLU A 45 -24.26 -31.56 -18.14
CA GLU A 45 -23.65 -30.41 -18.79
C GLU A 45 -23.37 -29.25 -17.83
N VAL A 46 -24.30 -28.94 -16.92
CA VAL A 46 -24.16 -27.88 -15.92
C VAL A 46 -23.12 -28.27 -14.87
N PHE A 47 -23.08 -29.54 -14.47
CA PHE A 47 -22.08 -30.04 -13.53
C PHE A 47 -20.65 -29.99 -14.12
N GLU A 48 -20.49 -30.40 -15.38
CA GLU A 48 -19.20 -30.28 -16.08
C GLU A 48 -18.77 -28.83 -16.27
N ALA A 49 -19.69 -27.92 -16.62
CA ALA A 49 -19.41 -26.51 -16.74
C ALA A 49 -18.92 -25.90 -15.41
N ASN A 50 -19.60 -26.19 -14.30
CA ASN A 50 -19.23 -25.70 -12.98
C ASN A 50 -17.86 -26.25 -12.53
N LYS A 51 -17.55 -27.52 -12.83
CA LYS A 51 -16.21 -28.07 -12.56
C LYS A 51 -15.10 -27.31 -13.30
N LYS A 52 -15.34 -27.00 -14.57
CA LYS A 52 -14.37 -26.26 -15.39
C LYS A 52 -14.17 -24.83 -14.88
N GLU A 53 -15.23 -24.18 -14.44
CA GLU A 53 -15.18 -22.86 -13.78
C GLU A 53 -14.34 -22.94 -12.49
N LEU A 54 -14.65 -23.88 -11.59
CA LEU A 54 -13.90 -24.06 -10.33
C LEU A 54 -12.40 -24.28 -10.56
N VAL A 55 -12.02 -25.10 -11.54
CA VAL A 55 -10.61 -25.32 -11.89
C VAL A 55 -9.96 -24.06 -12.43
N THR A 56 -10.70 -23.29 -13.24
CA THR A 56 -10.20 -22.02 -13.80
C THR A 56 -9.95 -21.00 -12.69
N ASP A 57 -10.89 -20.85 -11.76
CA ASP A 57 -10.78 -19.95 -10.62
C ASP A 57 -9.64 -20.34 -9.68
N LEU A 58 -9.49 -21.64 -9.43
CA LEU A 58 -8.40 -22.16 -8.60
C LEU A 58 -7.04 -21.88 -9.23
N MET A 59 -6.90 -22.10 -10.54
CA MET A 59 -5.65 -21.79 -11.26
C MET A 59 -5.35 -20.29 -11.28
N ALA A 60 -6.36 -19.44 -11.46
CA ALA A 60 -6.19 -18.00 -11.44
C ALA A 60 -5.68 -17.52 -10.06
N LYS A 61 -6.29 -18.01 -8.98
CA LYS A 61 -5.88 -17.68 -7.61
C LYS A 61 -4.50 -18.24 -7.25
N ALA A 62 -4.17 -19.45 -7.68
CA ALA A 62 -2.83 -20.00 -7.49
C ALA A 62 -1.75 -19.12 -8.14
N LYS A 63 -2.00 -18.63 -9.37
CA LYS A 63 -1.10 -17.69 -10.05
C LYS A 63 -1.01 -16.33 -9.35
N GLN A 64 -2.12 -15.85 -8.79
CA GLN A 64 -2.13 -14.61 -8.02
C GLN A 64 -1.25 -14.75 -6.76
N VAL A 65 -1.38 -15.87 -6.04
CA VAL A 65 -0.52 -16.19 -4.88
C VAL A 65 0.95 -16.29 -5.31
N GLU A 66 1.23 -16.96 -6.42
CA GLU A 66 2.60 -17.07 -6.97
C GLU A 66 3.20 -15.69 -7.28
N TYR A 67 2.44 -14.81 -7.94
CA TYR A 67 2.87 -13.44 -8.21
C TYR A 67 3.12 -12.65 -6.91
N LEU A 68 2.24 -12.79 -5.91
CA LEU A 68 2.40 -12.13 -4.62
C LEU A 68 3.68 -12.58 -3.92
N ILE A 69 3.99 -13.87 -3.92
CA ILE A 69 5.24 -14.43 -3.39
C ILE A 69 6.46 -13.83 -4.10
N GLN A 70 6.43 -13.76 -5.44
CA GLN A 70 7.52 -13.16 -6.22
C GLN A 70 7.68 -11.66 -5.97
N SER A 71 6.60 -10.98 -5.59
CA SER A 71 6.58 -9.56 -5.28
C SER A 71 6.98 -9.22 -3.84
N LEU A 72 7.15 -10.24 -2.97
CA LEU A 72 7.61 -10.02 -1.61
C LEU A 72 9.04 -9.45 -1.62
N PRO A 73 9.35 -8.50 -0.73
CA PRO A 73 10.73 -8.08 -0.54
C PRO A 73 11.58 -9.29 -0.13
N GLN A 74 12.83 -9.30 -0.56
CA GLN A 74 13.78 -10.30 -0.06
C GLN A 74 13.98 -10.07 1.44
N PRO A 75 14.02 -11.14 2.25
CA PRO A 75 14.35 -11.01 3.66
C PRO A 75 15.79 -10.48 3.79
N GLU A 76 15.93 -9.31 4.42
CA GLU A 76 17.22 -8.73 4.80
C GLU A 76 17.64 -9.31 6.17
N GLU A 77 18.95 -9.41 6.44
CA GLU A 77 19.41 -9.77 7.79
C GLU A 77 19.06 -8.66 8.79
N GLU A 78 18.67 -9.02 10.01
CA GLU A 78 18.20 -8.05 11.02
C GLU A 78 19.25 -6.95 11.31
N GLU A 79 20.55 -7.30 11.27
CA GLU A 79 21.64 -6.33 11.47
C GLU A 79 21.73 -5.31 10.33
N GLU A 80 21.56 -5.75 9.08
CA GLU A 80 21.56 -4.86 7.91
C GLU A 80 20.32 -3.97 7.90
N GLN A 81 19.16 -4.55 8.22
CA GLN A 81 17.91 -3.82 8.35
C GLN A 81 18.01 -2.73 9.44
N ALA A 82 18.57 -3.06 10.61
CA ALA A 82 18.77 -2.10 11.70
C ALA A 82 19.71 -0.95 11.28
N LYS A 83 20.82 -1.26 10.62
CA LYS A 83 21.75 -0.24 10.08
C LYS A 83 21.06 0.69 9.08
N ARG A 84 20.27 0.13 8.16
CA ARG A 84 19.51 0.90 7.18
C ARG A 84 18.48 1.81 7.84
N LEU A 85 17.77 1.33 8.84
CA LEU A 85 16.81 2.13 9.61
C LEU A 85 17.48 3.29 10.33
N GLN A 86 18.64 3.04 10.96
CA GLN A 86 19.42 4.09 11.61
C GLN A 86 19.87 5.17 10.62
N GLN A 87 20.38 4.77 9.45
CA GLN A 87 20.76 5.71 8.39
C GLN A 87 19.58 6.55 7.91
N LEU A 88 18.42 5.93 7.69
CA LEU A 88 17.19 6.64 7.30
C LEU A 88 16.72 7.63 8.37
N GLU A 89 16.87 7.31 9.65
CA GLU A 89 16.53 8.22 10.76
C GLU A 89 17.47 9.43 10.81
N GLU A 90 18.78 9.21 10.61
CA GLU A 90 19.78 10.27 10.49
C GLU A 90 19.47 11.19 9.31
N GLU A 91 19.21 10.62 8.12
CA GLU A 91 18.81 11.37 6.93
C GLU A 91 17.53 12.18 7.15
N MET A 92 16.51 11.59 7.78
CA MET A 92 15.26 12.28 8.10
C MET A 92 15.50 13.46 9.05
N THR A 93 16.38 13.27 10.05
CA THR A 93 16.72 14.32 11.01
C THR A 93 17.38 15.49 10.29
N VAL A 94 18.38 15.22 9.45
CA VAL A 94 19.06 16.25 8.66
C VAL A 94 18.07 16.98 7.76
N ALA A 95 17.30 16.25 6.95
CA ALA A 95 16.32 16.84 6.05
C ALA A 95 15.27 17.71 6.78
N ASN A 96 14.81 17.26 7.96
CA ASN A 96 13.86 18.02 8.77
C ASN A 96 14.49 19.31 9.34
N THR A 97 15.75 19.26 9.78
CA THR A 97 16.44 20.47 10.26
C THR A 97 16.61 21.50 9.14
N GLU A 98 16.97 21.06 7.95
CA GLU A 98 17.08 21.91 6.76
C GLU A 98 15.73 22.51 6.37
N TYR A 99 14.68 21.70 6.39
CA TYR A 99 13.30 22.14 6.15
C TYR A 99 12.87 23.23 7.13
N ILE A 100 13.08 23.04 8.44
CA ILE A 100 12.75 24.03 9.47
C ILE A 100 13.54 25.33 9.25
N ALA A 101 14.83 25.23 8.92
CA ALA A 101 15.67 26.38 8.65
C ALA A 101 15.19 27.16 7.41
N ALA A 102 14.85 26.46 6.33
CA ALA A 102 14.29 27.04 5.11
C ALA A 102 12.96 27.74 5.39
N LEU A 103 12.04 27.08 6.12
CA LEU A 103 10.77 27.68 6.53
C LEU A 103 10.97 28.96 7.35
N LYS A 104 11.91 28.97 8.30
CA LYS A 104 12.20 30.16 9.11
C LYS A 104 12.67 31.32 8.24
N ARG A 105 13.55 31.06 7.26
CA ARG A 105 14.02 32.07 6.30
C ARG A 105 12.86 32.62 5.47
N THR A 106 12.00 31.75 4.94
CA THR A 106 10.82 32.16 4.16
C THR A 106 9.85 33.01 4.97
N LYS A 107 9.56 32.63 6.22
CA LYS A 107 8.70 33.43 7.12
C LYS A 107 9.29 34.81 7.40
N ASN A 108 10.59 34.89 7.67
CA ASN A 108 11.26 36.16 7.92
C ASN A 108 11.23 37.07 6.69
N LEU A 109 11.53 36.51 5.50
CA LEU A 109 11.48 37.27 4.25
C LEU A 109 10.05 37.74 3.94
N HIS A 110 9.06 36.88 4.16
CA HIS A 110 7.65 37.24 3.99
C HIS A 110 7.23 38.40 4.90
N SER A 111 7.66 38.39 6.17
CA SER A 111 7.43 39.52 7.09
C SER A 111 8.07 40.80 6.56
N GLN A 112 9.33 40.76 6.13
CA GLN A 112 10.03 41.93 5.60
C GLN A 112 9.36 42.52 4.36
N VAL A 113 8.88 41.66 3.45
CA VAL A 113 8.13 42.10 2.25
C VAL A 113 6.78 42.72 2.65
N ALA A 114 6.07 42.11 3.60
CA ALA A 114 4.80 42.64 4.09
C ALA A 114 4.97 44.00 4.78
N ASP A 115 6.04 44.16 5.57
CA ASP A 115 6.37 45.42 6.23
C ASP A 115 6.74 46.51 5.21
N LEU A 116 7.57 46.19 4.21
CA LEU A 116 7.91 47.12 3.12
C LEU A 116 6.66 47.58 2.35
N LEU A 117 5.78 46.65 1.98
CA LEU A 117 4.53 46.98 1.30
C LEU A 117 3.63 47.87 2.17
N ARG A 118 3.57 47.62 3.49
CA ARG A 118 2.83 48.45 4.43
C ARG A 118 3.40 49.87 4.51
N THR A 119 4.73 50.00 4.61
CA THR A 119 5.39 51.31 4.62
C THR A 119 5.13 52.09 3.34
N MET A 120 5.30 51.45 2.17
CA MET A 120 5.03 52.10 0.87
C MET A 120 3.57 52.53 0.72
N LEU A 121 2.62 51.74 1.19
CA LEU A 121 1.20 52.12 1.19
C LEU A 121 0.92 53.28 2.14
N SER A 122 1.55 53.31 3.32
CA SER A 122 1.36 54.39 4.30
C SER A 122 2.04 55.72 3.92
N GLU A 123 3.16 55.68 3.20
CA GLU A 123 3.82 56.89 2.71
C GLU A 123 3.01 57.59 1.60
N HIS A 124 2.21 56.83 0.84
CA HIS A 124 1.34 57.40 -0.21
C HIS A 124 0.09 58.11 0.35
N ASP A 125 -0.31 57.82 1.60
CA ASP A 125 -1.45 58.47 2.26
C ASP A 125 -1.10 59.85 2.86
N ILE A 126 0.18 60.23 2.93
CA ILE A 126 0.64 61.49 3.55
C ILE A 126 0.72 62.64 2.53
N ASP A 127 0.72 62.35 1.23
CA ASP A 127 0.88 63.36 0.16
C ASP A 127 -0.45 63.85 -0.46
N VAL A 128 -1.59 63.56 0.19
CA VAL A 128 -2.94 63.98 -0.28
C VAL A 128 -3.70 64.81 0.77
N GLY A 129 -2.98 65.44 1.71
CA GLY A 129 -3.54 66.32 2.75
C GLY A 129 -3.32 67.81 2.47
#